data_AF-A0A4U9FAS6-F1
#
_entry.id   AF-A0A4U9FAS6-F1
#
_cell.length_a   1.000
_cell.length_b   1.000
_cell.length_c   1.000
_cell.angle_alpha   90.00
_cell.angle_beta   90.00
_cell.angle_gamma   90.00
#
_symmetry.space_group_name_H-M   'P 1'
#
loop_
_entity.id
_entity.type
_entity.pdbx_description
1 polymer ?
#
loop_
_entity_poly.entity_id
_entity_poly.type
_entity_poly.pdbx_seq_one_letter_code
_entity_poly.pdbx_strand_id
1 'polypeptide(L)'
;MATAAMSPILVSTLPDLLSFISSISQSSTLYLDLKGNNLSRNGNLTIVTVLIHPTRVTGLIDVQTLGNSAFTTPTSSGNTLKSILEDTRTTKRL
;
A
#
# COMPACT_ATOMS: atom_id res chain seq x y z
N MET A 1 26.94 -5.31 -8.56
CA MET A 1 25.85 -5.44 -9.56
C MET A 1 24.66 -4.64 -9.07
N ALA A 2 24.31 -3.55 -9.75
CA ALA A 2 23.04 -2.86 -9.49
C ALA A 2 21.91 -3.80 -9.92
N THR A 3 21.04 -4.18 -8.98
CA THR A 3 19.83 -4.94 -9.32
C THR A 3 18.90 -3.99 -10.07
N ALA A 4 18.45 -4.38 -11.27
CA ALA A 4 17.46 -3.60 -12.01
C ALA A 4 16.23 -3.41 -11.12
N ALA A 5 15.88 -2.16 -10.82
CA ALA A 5 14.69 -1.86 -10.05
C ALA A 5 13.47 -2.28 -10.85
N MET A 6 12.62 -3.14 -10.26
CA MET A 6 11.33 -3.46 -10.88
C MET A 6 10.48 -2.20 -10.91
N SER A 7 9.81 -1.96 -12.04
CA SER A 7 8.91 -0.81 -12.18
C SER A 7 7.78 -0.87 -11.14
N PRO A 8 7.42 0.25 -10.51
CA PRO A 8 6.27 0.30 -9.62
C PRO A 8 4.97 -0.08 -10.35
N ILE A 9 4.09 -0.76 -9.62
CA ILE A 9 2.74 -1.13 -10.08
C ILE A 9 1.79 0.02 -9.71
N LEU A 10 1.07 0.56 -10.68
CA LEU A 10 -0.04 1.47 -10.40
C LEU A 10 -1.24 0.64 -9.91
N VAL A 11 -1.79 1.02 -8.75
CA VAL A 11 -2.93 0.36 -8.11
C VAL A 11 -4.07 1.38 -8.05
N SER A 12 -4.90 1.42 -9.08
CA SER A 12 -6.03 2.36 -9.21
C SER A 12 -7.39 1.67 -9.37
N THR A 13 -7.42 0.33 -9.40
CA THR A 13 -8.66 -0.46 -9.47
C THR A 13 -8.76 -1.42 -8.28
N LEU A 14 -9.97 -1.88 -7.96
CA LEU A 14 -10.17 -2.87 -6.89
C LEU A 14 -9.43 -4.20 -7.16
N PRO A 15 -9.47 -4.80 -8.37
CA PRO A 15 -8.68 -6.00 -8.64
C PRO A 15 -7.18 -5.83 -8.41
N ASP A 16 -6.61 -4.70 -8.83
CA ASP A 16 -5.18 -4.40 -8.61
C ASP A 16 -4.88 -4.25 -7.11
N LEU A 17 -5.76 -3.57 -6.38
CA LEU A 17 -5.65 -3.39 -4.93
C LEU A 17 -5.65 -4.74 -4.20
N LEU A 18 -6.60 -5.61 -4.53
CA LEU A 18 -6.70 -6.92 -3.91
C LEU A 18 -5.50 -7.81 -4.24
N SER A 19 -5.00 -7.74 -5.48
CA SER A 19 -3.78 -8.45 -5.90
C SER A 19 -2.56 -7.93 -5.14
N PHE A 20 -2.44 -6.61 -4.99
CA PHE A 20 -1.35 -6.00 -4.24
C PHE A 20 -1.39 -6.35 -2.76
N ILE A 21 -2.54 -6.23 -2.10
CA ILE A 21 -2.72 -6.60 -0.67
C ILE A 21 -2.34 -8.07 -0.45
N SER A 22 -2.74 -8.97 -1.36
CA SER A 22 -2.43 -10.39 -1.26
C SER A 22 -0.94 -10.71 -1.37
N SER A 23 -0.12 -9.78 -1.89
CA SER A 23 1.35 -9.92 -1.92
C SER A 23 2.04 -9.55 -0.60
N ILE A 24 1.31 -8.94 0.34
CA ILE A 24 1.84 -8.52 1.64
C ILE A 24 1.76 -9.70 2.62
N SER A 25 2.92 -10.28 2.95
CA SER A 25 3.03 -11.23 4.07
C SER A 25 3.09 -10.48 5.41
N GLN A 26 2.58 -11.10 6.47
CA GLN A 26 2.70 -10.59 7.85
C GLN A 26 4.16 -10.42 8.31
N SER A 27 5.09 -11.19 7.72
CA SER A 27 6.53 -11.07 7.99
C SER A 27 7.22 -9.91 7.23
N SER A 28 6.48 -9.22 6.35
CA SER A 28 7.04 -8.15 5.53
C SER A 28 7.34 -6.91 6.35
N THR A 29 8.35 -6.16 5.91
CA THR A 29 8.50 -4.76 6.31
C THR A 29 7.99 -3.88 5.18
N LEU A 30 7.08 -2.97 5.49
CA LEU A 30 6.52 -2.01 4.54
C LEU A 30 7.25 -0.69 4.66
N TYR A 31 7.77 -0.17 3.55
CA TYR A 31 8.26 1.21 3.46
C TYR A 31 7.20 2.06 2.76
N LEU A 32 6.85 3.18 3.37
CA LEU A 32 5.71 4.00 3.00
C LEU A 32 6.17 5.41 2.64
N ASP A 33 5.66 5.95 1.54
CA ASP A 33 5.74 7.38 1.22
C ASP A 33 4.33 7.88 0.90
N LEU A 34 3.98 9.04 1.44
CA LEU A 34 2.63 9.60 1.37
C LEU A 34 2.64 10.88 0.57
N LYS A 35 1.77 11.00 -0.43
CA LYS A 35 1.63 12.20 -1.26
C LYS A 35 0.22 12.75 -1.21
N GLY A 36 0.10 14.07 -1.17
CA GLY A 36 -1.18 14.75 -1.18
C GLY A 36 -1.06 16.23 -0.88
N ASN A 37 -2.22 16.86 -0.70
CA ASN A 37 -2.32 18.30 -0.48
C ASN A 37 -2.53 18.60 1.00
N ASN A 38 -1.68 19.46 1.57
CA ASN A 38 -1.73 19.86 2.98
C ASN A 38 -1.77 18.67 3.96
N LEU A 39 -0.98 17.62 3.67
CA LEU A 39 -0.97 16.35 4.41
C LEU A 39 -0.95 16.57 5.93
N SER A 40 -1.90 15.93 6.63
CA SER A 40 -2.09 15.80 8.08
C SER A 40 -3.59 15.58 8.30
N ARG A 41 -4.13 15.93 9.48
CA ARG A 41 -5.54 15.71 9.87
C ARG A 41 -6.58 16.37 8.94
N ASN A 42 -6.25 17.53 8.38
CA ASN A 42 -7.19 18.32 7.58
C ASN A 42 -6.81 18.33 6.08
N GLY A 43 -5.78 17.58 5.70
CA GLY A 43 -5.31 17.46 4.34
C GLY A 43 -6.03 16.38 3.55
N ASN A 44 -5.60 16.18 2.31
CA ASN A 44 -6.03 15.07 1.48
C ASN A 44 -4.84 14.19 1.12
N LEU A 45 -4.98 12.88 1.35
CA LEU A 45 -4.04 11.85 0.90
C LEU A 45 -4.44 11.37 -0.49
N THR A 46 -3.57 11.59 -1.46
CA THR A 46 -3.85 11.29 -2.89
C THR A 46 -3.20 10.00 -3.36
N ILE A 47 -1.95 9.73 -2.93
CA ILE A 47 -1.20 8.54 -3.32
C ILE A 47 -0.48 8.00 -2.09
N VAL A 48 -0.47 6.67 -1.95
CA VAL A 48 0.38 5.95 -1.01
C VAL A 48 1.33 5.08 -1.81
N THR A 49 2.62 5.30 -1.68
CA THR A 49 3.64 4.39 -2.21
C THR A 49 3.99 3.38 -1.14
N VAL A 50 3.99 2.10 -1.50
CA VAL A 50 4.33 0.99 -0.61
C VAL A 50 5.37 0.11 -1.27
N LEU A 51 6.55 -0.01 -0.65
CA LEU A 51 7.54 -1.03 -0.98
C LEU A 51 7.45 -2.17 0.04
N ILE A 52 7.32 -3.40 -0.47
CA ILE A 52 7.26 -4.62 0.34
C ILE A 52 8.65 -5.25 0.40
N HIS A 53 9.26 -5.31 1.59
CA HIS A 53 10.53 -6.00 1.81
C HIS A 53 10.28 -7.41 2.41
N PRO A 54 10.97 -8.47 1.94
CA PRO A 54 12.13 -8.45 1.04
C PRO A 54 11.82 -8.60 -0.46
N THR A 55 10.56 -8.77 -0.86
CA THR A 55 10.17 -9.07 -2.24
C THR A 55 10.42 -7.93 -3.23
N ARG A 56 10.62 -6.70 -2.73
CA ARG A 56 10.85 -5.46 -3.48
C ARG A 56 9.73 -5.10 -4.47
N VAL A 57 8.53 -5.63 -4.25
CA VAL A 57 7.33 -5.22 -4.97
C VAL A 57 6.97 -3.80 -4.50
N THR A 58 6.78 -2.88 -5.44
CA THR A 58 6.41 -1.49 -5.15
C THR A 58 5.04 -1.19 -5.77
N GLY A 59 4.09 -0.76 -4.95
CA GLY A 59 2.77 -0.30 -5.39
C GLY A 59 2.61 1.20 -5.20
N LEU A 60 2.14 1.91 -6.22
CA LEU A 60 1.58 3.26 -6.11
C LEU A 60 0.06 3.13 -6.03
N ILE A 61 -0.47 3.26 -4.83
CA ILE A 61 -1.91 3.16 -4.56
C ILE A 61 -2.54 4.52 -4.78
N ASP A 62 -3.39 4.63 -5.79
CA ASP A 62 -4.15 5.82 -6.13
C ASP A 62 -5.36 5.95 -5.19
N VAL A 63 -5.11 6.55 -4.02
CA VAL A 63 -6.13 6.80 -2.99
C VAL A 63 -7.15 7.82 -3.47
N GLN A 64 -6.75 8.75 -4.35
CA GLN A 64 -7.68 9.72 -4.91
C GLN A 64 -8.77 9.06 -5.76
N THR A 65 -8.40 8.07 -6.57
CA THR A 65 -9.35 7.29 -7.39
C THR A 65 -10.13 6.27 -6.57
N LEU A 66 -9.45 5.52 -5.70
CA LEU A 66 -10.07 4.43 -4.93
C LEU A 66 -10.87 4.92 -3.70
N GLY A 67 -10.58 6.13 -3.22
CA GLY A 67 -11.20 6.71 -2.03
C GLY A 67 -11.09 5.82 -0.80
N ASN A 68 -12.18 5.74 -0.04
CA ASN A 68 -12.25 4.91 1.16
C ASN A 68 -12.03 3.40 0.87
N SER A 69 -12.40 2.95 -0.33
CA SER A 69 -12.25 1.55 -0.75
C SER A 69 -10.78 1.12 -0.81
N ALA A 70 -9.82 2.04 -0.96
CA ALA A 70 -8.39 1.76 -0.85
C ALA A 70 -8.02 1.10 0.49
N PHE A 71 -8.75 1.44 1.56
CA PHE A 71 -8.44 1.01 2.92
C PHE A 71 -9.38 -0.06 3.44
N THR A 72 -10.64 -0.07 2.99
CA THR A 72 -11.69 -0.90 3.60
C THR A 72 -12.08 -2.13 2.79
N THR A 73 -11.63 -2.27 1.54
CA THR A 73 -12.02 -3.42 0.72
C THR A 73 -11.30 -4.69 1.17
N PRO A 74 -12.02 -5.75 1.58
CA PRO A 74 -11.40 -6.98 2.04
C PRO A 74 -10.98 -7.87 0.87
N THR A 75 -9.83 -8.51 1.02
CA THR A 75 -9.46 -9.71 0.26
C THR A 75 -10.36 -10.90 0.63
N SER A 76 -10.26 -12.00 -0.11
CA SER A 76 -10.98 -13.24 0.21
C SER A 76 -10.65 -13.79 1.60
N SER A 77 -9.47 -13.49 2.15
CA SER A 77 -9.07 -13.84 3.52
C SER A 77 -9.50 -12.81 4.57
N GLY A 78 -10.27 -11.80 4.20
CA GLY A 78 -10.75 -10.74 5.09
C GLY A 78 -9.74 -9.62 5.38
N ASN A 79 -8.52 -9.70 4.86
CA ASN A 79 -7.50 -8.67 5.08
C ASN A 79 -7.79 -7.43 4.22
N THR A 80 -7.63 -6.26 4.81
CA THR A 80 -7.74 -4.95 4.16
C THR A 80 -6.40 -4.20 4.29
N LEU A 81 -6.18 -3.16 3.48
CA LEU A 81 -4.99 -2.31 3.67
C LEU A 81 -5.02 -1.64 5.06
N LYS A 82 -6.20 -1.22 5.54
CA LYS A 82 -6.37 -0.68 6.90
C LYS A 82 -5.91 -1.66 7.96
N SER A 83 -6.39 -2.90 7.93
CA SER A 83 -6.05 -3.90 8.95
C SER A 83 -4.56 -4.22 8.94
N ILE A 84 -3.90 -4.23 7.77
CA ILE A 84 -2.45 -4.44 7.67
C ILE A 84 -1.67 -3.25 8.25
N LEU A 85 -2.07 -2.02 7.94
CA LEU A 85 -1.43 -0.82 8.46
C LEU A 85 -1.66 -0.63 9.97
N GLU A 86 -2.75 -1.14 10.51
CA GLU A 86 -3.06 -1.11 11.96
C GLU A 86 -2.47 -2.31 12.73
N ASP A 87 -2.11 -3.42 12.08
CA ASP A 87 -1.55 -4.62 12.75
C ASP A 87 -0.17 -4.33 13.35
N THR A 88 -0.04 -4.45 14.67
CA THR A 88 1.21 -4.21 15.43
C THR A 88 2.34 -5.17 15.08
N ARG A 89 2.02 -6.31 14.46
CA ARG A 89 3.00 -7.33 14.04
C ARG A 89 3.64 -7.00 12.70
N THR A 90 2.98 -6.21 11.86
CA THR A 90 3.54 -5.72 10.59
C THR A 90 4.45 -4.53 10.88
N THR A 91 5.71 -4.59 10.44
CA THR A 91 6.64 -3.47 10.58
C THR A 91 6.42 -2.45 9.45
N LYS A 92 6.27 -1.16 9.81
CA LYS A 92 6.15 -0.05 8.87
C LYS A 92 7.30 0.93 9.07
N ARG A 93 7.83 1.47 7.98
CA ARG A 93 8.86 2.52 7.93
C ARG A 93 8.34 3.66 7.06
N LEU A 94 8.48 4.89 7.53
CA LEU A 94 8.18 6.12 6.81
C LEU A 94 9.49 6.79 6.38
#